data_AF-A0A6M3LDR7-F1
#
_entry.id   AF-A0A6M3LDR7-F1
#
_cell.length_a   1.000
_cell.length_b   1.000
_cell.length_c   1.000
_cell.angle_alpha   90.00
_cell.angle_beta   90.00
_cell.angle_gamma   90.00
#
_symmetry.space_group_name_H-M   'P 1'
#
loop_
_entity.id
_entity.type
_entity.pdbx_description
1 polymer ?
#
loop_
_entity_poly.entity_id
_entity_poly.type
_entity_poly.pdbx_seq_one_letter_code
_entity_poly.pdbx_strand_id
1 'polypeptide(L)'
;MKEVLEEMIAGYKSLVETAEMTPTERVFRAKRRRDLWWEIRQEIKDLPKAIQIKVYRTAHPEKVFEQWLRQRDKSRALKLEVLTHYGKGECVCVKCGFNNIRALSIDHIEGGGNRHRKSKLRPASSFYTWLKAENYPTGYQTLCMNCQFIKRDENNEQGKYAVEPIDWQNVK
;
A
#
# COMPACT_ATOMS: atom_id res chain seq x y z
N MET A 1 -22.20 -26.20 -0.81
CA MET A 1 -21.76 -24.94 -0.20
C MET A 1 -21.16 -23.95 -1.21
N LYS A 2 -20.13 -24.34 -1.98
CA LYS A 2 -19.55 -23.45 -3.02
C LYS A 2 -20.57 -23.03 -4.09
N GLU A 3 -21.29 -24.00 -4.68
CA GLU A 3 -22.31 -23.74 -5.71
C GLU A 3 -23.44 -22.85 -5.20
N VAL A 4 -23.98 -23.16 -4.01
CA VAL A 4 -24.99 -22.33 -3.33
C VAL A 4 -24.52 -20.87 -3.16
N LEU A 5 -23.29 -20.66 -2.69
CA LEU A 5 -22.74 -19.31 -2.54
C LEU A 5 -22.53 -18.61 -3.89
N GLU A 6 -22.13 -19.32 -4.94
CA GLU A 6 -21.96 -18.77 -6.28
C GLU A 6 -23.30 -18.31 -6.87
N GLU A 7 -24.37 -19.11 -6.70
CA GLU A 7 -25.73 -18.75 -7.09
C GLU A 7 -26.25 -17.53 -6.32
N MET A 8 -26.09 -17.51 -4.99
CA MET A 8 -26.50 -16.38 -4.16
C MET A 8 -25.76 -15.09 -4.57
N ILE A 9 -24.46 -15.17 -4.84
CA ILE A 9 -23.67 -14.01 -5.30
C ILE A 9 -24.12 -13.56 -6.69
N ALA A 10 -24.42 -14.49 -7.61
CA ALA A 10 -24.96 -14.15 -8.93
C ALA A 10 -26.32 -13.45 -8.81
N GLY A 11 -27.21 -13.96 -7.95
CA GLY A 11 -28.47 -13.30 -7.61
C GLY A 11 -28.28 -11.93 -6.97
N TYR A 12 -27.32 -11.78 -6.05
CA TYR A 12 -27.00 -10.48 -5.44
C TYR A 12 -26.56 -9.45 -6.49
N LYS A 13 -25.74 -9.89 -7.45
CA LYS A 13 -25.24 -9.05 -8.54
C LYS A 13 -26.30 -8.71 -9.57
N SER A 14 -27.32 -9.54 -9.78
CA SER A 14 -28.38 -9.23 -10.74
C SER A 14 -29.38 -8.19 -10.20
N LEU A 15 -29.37 -7.93 -8.89
CA LEU A 15 -30.24 -6.95 -8.23
C LEU A 15 -29.72 -5.50 -8.31
N VAL A 16 -28.85 -5.16 -9.27
CA VAL A 16 -28.49 -3.75 -9.53
C VAL A 16 -29.69 -2.98 -10.07
N GLU A 17 -29.83 -1.73 -9.65
CA GLU A 17 -30.85 -0.83 -10.20
C GLU A 17 -30.50 -0.47 -11.65
N THR A 18 -31.52 -0.40 -12.51
CA THR A 18 -31.39 0.07 -13.89
C THR A 18 -32.14 1.39 -14.07
N ALA A 19 -31.78 2.15 -15.10
CA ALA A 19 -32.40 3.46 -15.37
C ALA A 19 -33.91 3.36 -15.60
N GLU A 20 -34.37 2.22 -16.14
CA GLU A 20 -35.76 1.95 -16.53
C GLU A 20 -36.68 1.59 -15.36
N MET A 21 -36.14 1.37 -14.15
CA MET A 21 -36.95 0.96 -13.00
C MET A 21 -37.75 2.13 -12.42
N THR A 22 -39.02 1.88 -12.13
CA THR A 22 -39.88 2.79 -11.37
C THR A 22 -39.38 2.98 -9.93
N PRO A 23 -39.75 4.07 -9.25
CA PRO A 23 -39.36 4.30 -7.85
C PRO A 23 -39.71 3.13 -6.92
N THR A 24 -40.90 2.55 -7.09
CA THR A 24 -41.35 1.41 -6.27
C THR A 24 -40.49 0.16 -6.51
N GLU A 25 -40.18 -0.16 -7.77
CA GLU A 25 -39.32 -1.29 -8.10
C GLU A 25 -37.90 -1.12 -7.55
N ARG A 26 -37.36 0.11 -7.56
CA ARG A 26 -36.06 0.41 -6.95
C ARG A 26 -36.06 0.10 -5.45
N VAL A 27 -37.09 0.53 -4.73
CA VAL A 27 -37.22 0.26 -3.29
C VAL A 27 -37.27 -1.25 -3.01
N PHE A 28 -38.11 -1.99 -3.74
CA PHE A 28 -38.21 -3.44 -3.58
C PHE A 28 -36.90 -4.16 -3.92
N ARG A 29 -36.25 -3.80 -5.02
CA ARG A 29 -34.98 -4.40 -5.44
C ARG A 29 -33.86 -4.07 -4.45
N ALA A 30 -33.76 -2.83 -3.96
CA ALA A 30 -32.80 -2.42 -2.94
C ALA A 30 -33.00 -3.16 -1.61
N LYS A 31 -34.26 -3.37 -1.19
CA LYS A 31 -34.58 -4.21 -0.02
C LYS A 31 -34.11 -5.64 -0.25
N ARG A 32 -34.52 -6.29 -1.34
CA ARG A 32 -34.13 -7.67 -1.67
C ARG A 32 -32.62 -7.85 -1.74
N ARG A 33 -31.90 -6.86 -2.30
CA ARG A 33 -30.44 -6.87 -2.40
C ARG A 33 -29.78 -6.82 -1.01
N ARG A 34 -30.32 -6.03 -0.07
CA ARG A 34 -29.85 -5.99 1.32
C ARG A 34 -30.11 -7.31 2.05
N ASP A 35 -31.31 -7.87 1.88
CA ASP A 35 -31.72 -9.13 2.51
C ASP A 35 -30.84 -10.29 2.02
N LEU A 36 -30.64 -10.42 0.70
CA LEU A 36 -29.79 -11.47 0.12
C LEU A 36 -28.32 -11.34 0.57
N TRP A 37 -27.81 -10.11 0.73
CA TRP A 37 -26.47 -9.93 1.30
C TRP A 37 -26.40 -10.31 2.78
N TRP A 38 -27.48 -10.11 3.54
CA TRP A 38 -27.56 -10.59 4.91
C TRP A 38 -27.54 -12.13 4.96
N GLU A 39 -28.29 -12.80 4.08
CA GLU A 39 -28.29 -14.27 3.95
C GLU A 39 -26.89 -14.79 3.58
N ILE A 40 -26.23 -14.23 2.56
CA ILE A 40 -24.85 -14.59 2.19
C ILE A 40 -23.90 -14.46 3.39
N ARG A 41 -24.06 -13.41 4.21
CA ARG A 41 -23.24 -13.23 5.41
C ARG A 41 -23.50 -14.28 6.48
N GLN A 42 -24.73 -14.77 6.63
CA GLN A 42 -25.03 -15.85 7.57
C GLN A 42 -24.37 -17.16 7.13
N GLU A 43 -24.42 -17.48 5.84
CA GLU A 43 -23.81 -18.68 5.28
C GLU A 43 -22.29 -18.75 5.47
N ILE A 44 -21.61 -17.59 5.48
CA ILE A 44 -20.14 -17.54 5.57
C ILE A 44 -19.61 -17.18 6.95
N LYS A 45 -20.48 -16.97 7.95
CA LYS A 45 -20.11 -16.38 9.25
C LYS A 45 -19.04 -17.19 10.00
N ASP A 46 -19.13 -18.51 9.91
CA ASP A 46 -18.24 -19.46 10.60
C ASP A 46 -17.06 -19.91 9.72
N LEU A 47 -17.01 -19.44 8.46
CA LEU A 47 -15.91 -19.76 7.55
C LEU A 47 -14.66 -18.92 7.86
N PRO A 48 -13.45 -19.42 7.53
CA PRO A 48 -12.21 -18.68 7.69
C PRO A 48 -12.27 -17.28 7.06
N LYS A 49 -11.63 -16.30 7.72
CA LYS A 49 -11.67 -14.89 7.28
C LYS A 49 -11.25 -14.70 5.83
N ALA A 50 -10.29 -15.49 5.34
CA ALA A 50 -9.84 -15.46 3.95
C ALA A 50 -10.98 -15.79 2.96
N ILE A 51 -11.87 -16.74 3.30
CA ILE A 51 -13.03 -17.09 2.48
C ILE A 51 -14.06 -15.96 2.53
N GLN A 52 -14.35 -15.42 3.70
CA GLN A 52 -15.27 -14.27 3.84
C GLN A 52 -14.82 -13.08 2.97
N ILE A 53 -13.51 -12.79 2.98
CA ILE A 53 -12.91 -11.74 2.14
C ILE A 53 -13.08 -12.06 0.65
N LYS A 54 -12.86 -13.32 0.24
CA LYS A 54 -13.05 -13.75 -1.15
C LYS A 54 -14.50 -13.55 -1.60
N VAL A 55 -15.47 -13.96 -0.77
CA VAL A 55 -16.91 -13.77 -1.05
C VAL A 55 -17.26 -12.30 -1.19
N TYR A 56 -16.81 -11.45 -0.25
CA TYR A 56 -17.02 -10.00 -0.34
C TYR A 56 -16.42 -9.41 -1.62
N ARG A 57 -15.18 -9.78 -1.97
CA ARG A 57 -14.52 -9.27 -3.18
C ARG A 57 -15.23 -9.70 -4.45
N THR A 58 -15.73 -10.94 -4.48
CA THR A 58 -16.51 -11.43 -5.63
C THR A 58 -17.84 -10.71 -5.72
N ALA A 59 -18.55 -10.46 -4.61
CA ALA A 59 -19.87 -9.82 -4.59
C ALA A 59 -19.82 -8.30 -4.85
N HIS A 60 -18.72 -7.63 -4.50
CA HIS A 60 -18.57 -6.17 -4.59
C HIS A 60 -17.31 -5.73 -5.36
N PRO A 61 -17.10 -6.18 -6.61
CA PRO A 61 -15.91 -5.83 -7.38
C PRO A 61 -15.74 -4.32 -7.56
N GLU A 62 -16.83 -3.56 -7.67
CA GLU A 62 -16.84 -2.10 -7.78
C GLU A 62 -16.26 -1.43 -6.54
N LYS A 63 -16.68 -1.87 -5.34
CA LYS A 63 -16.17 -1.30 -4.08
C LYS A 63 -14.70 -1.63 -3.85
N VAL A 64 -14.28 -2.84 -4.26
CA VAL A 64 -12.88 -3.25 -4.20
C VAL A 64 -12.04 -2.40 -5.15
N PHE A 65 -12.51 -2.16 -6.37
CA PHE A 65 -11.84 -1.32 -7.34
C PHE A 65 -11.72 0.14 -6.86
N GLU A 66 -12.80 0.72 -6.35
CA GLU A 66 -12.76 2.06 -5.75
C GLU A 66 -11.81 2.14 -4.56
N GLN A 67 -11.83 1.15 -3.68
CA GLN A 67 -10.91 1.09 -2.54
C GLN A 67 -9.46 1.02 -3.03
N TRP A 68 -9.18 0.24 -4.07
CA TRP A 68 -7.87 0.16 -4.70
C TRP A 68 -7.44 1.51 -5.28
N LEU A 69 -8.31 2.21 -6.01
CA LEU A 69 -8.05 3.55 -6.53
C LEU A 69 -7.70 4.53 -5.40
N ARG A 70 -8.53 4.59 -4.35
CA ARG A 70 -8.28 5.44 -3.16
C ARG A 70 -6.93 5.13 -2.50
N GLN A 71 -6.61 3.86 -2.31
CA GLN A 71 -5.35 3.44 -1.69
C GLN A 71 -4.14 3.78 -2.57
N ARG A 72 -4.26 3.59 -3.89
CA ARG A 72 -3.24 3.93 -4.88
C ARG A 72 -2.94 5.43 -4.85
N ASP A 73 -3.98 6.26 -4.88
CA ASP A 73 -3.82 7.71 -4.93
C ASP A 73 -3.27 8.24 -3.60
N LYS A 74 -3.74 7.71 -2.45
CA LYS A 74 -3.15 7.99 -1.13
C LYS A 74 -1.67 7.60 -1.06
N SER A 75 -1.32 6.41 -1.56
CA SER A 75 0.07 5.94 -1.57
C SER A 75 0.97 6.80 -2.46
N ARG A 76 0.46 7.27 -3.60
CA ARG A 76 1.16 8.18 -4.50
C ARG A 76 1.38 9.55 -3.88
N ALA A 77 0.36 10.13 -3.26
CA ALA A 77 0.46 11.40 -2.57
C ALA A 77 1.49 11.34 -1.43
N LEU A 78 1.42 10.29 -0.60
CA LEU A 78 2.40 10.06 0.46
C LEU A 78 3.82 9.86 -0.07
N LYS A 79 3.98 9.09 -1.16
CA LYS A 79 5.29 8.92 -1.80
C LYS A 79 5.87 10.25 -2.29
N LEU A 80 5.05 11.08 -2.95
CA LEU A 80 5.46 12.41 -3.41
C LEU A 80 5.87 13.31 -2.23
N GLU A 81 5.03 13.38 -1.20
CA GLU A 81 5.27 14.18 0.02
C GLU A 81 6.61 13.82 0.68
N VAL A 82 6.82 12.53 0.96
CA VAL A 82 8.04 12.04 1.62
C VAL A 82 9.28 12.25 0.74
N LEU A 83 9.20 11.95 -0.56
CA LEU A 83 10.35 12.15 -1.46
C LEU A 83 10.71 13.62 -1.63
N THR A 84 9.72 14.51 -1.58
CA THR A 84 9.95 15.96 -1.64
C THR A 84 10.63 16.46 -0.37
N HIS A 85 10.17 15.99 0.80
CA HIS A 85 10.79 16.32 2.09
C HIS A 85 12.28 15.94 2.11
N TYR A 86 12.61 14.70 1.76
CA TYR A 86 13.99 14.21 1.75
C TYR A 86 14.79 14.54 0.47
N GLY A 87 14.15 15.19 -0.51
CA GLY A 87 14.74 15.67 -1.75
C GLY A 87 15.10 17.16 -1.72
N LYS A 88 15.35 17.71 -0.53
CA LYS A 88 15.66 19.13 -0.30
C LYS A 88 14.53 20.08 -0.75
N GLY A 89 13.27 19.68 -0.56
CA GLY A 89 12.10 20.47 -0.95
C GLY A 89 11.62 20.21 -2.38
N GLU A 90 12.31 19.35 -3.13
CA GLU A 90 11.93 18.95 -4.49
C GLU A 90 11.86 17.42 -4.60
N CYS A 91 11.00 16.91 -5.47
CA CYS A 91 10.91 15.46 -5.72
C CYS A 91 12.02 15.00 -6.69
N VAL A 92 13.27 15.08 -6.23
CA VAL A 92 14.47 14.83 -7.03
C VAL A 92 15.49 13.98 -6.27
N CYS A 93 16.33 13.27 -7.02
CA CYS A 93 17.52 12.64 -6.47
C CYS A 93 18.51 13.72 -6.02
N VAL A 94 18.88 13.72 -4.74
CA VAL A 94 19.80 14.73 -4.20
C VAL A 94 21.25 14.61 -4.70
N LYS A 95 21.61 13.46 -5.31
CA LYS A 95 22.96 13.21 -5.88
C LYS A 95 23.06 13.63 -7.36
N CYS A 96 22.05 13.34 -8.18
CA CYS A 96 22.14 13.52 -9.64
C CYS A 96 21.01 14.32 -10.29
N GLY A 97 20.03 14.81 -9.52
CA GLY A 97 18.93 15.62 -10.04
C GLY A 97 17.83 14.86 -10.79
N PHE A 98 17.95 13.53 -10.98
CA PHE A 98 16.91 12.72 -11.60
C PHE A 98 15.55 12.90 -10.88
N ASN A 99 14.47 13.18 -11.60
CA ASN A 99 13.21 13.66 -11.04
C ASN A 99 11.97 12.79 -11.34
N ASN A 100 12.16 11.63 -11.97
CA ASN A 100 11.04 10.72 -12.22
C ASN A 100 10.73 9.89 -10.96
N ILE A 101 9.64 10.25 -10.27
CA ILE A 101 9.15 9.61 -9.03
C ILE A 101 9.08 8.08 -9.09
N ARG A 102 8.93 7.49 -10.29
CA ARG A 102 8.89 6.03 -10.46
C ARG A 102 10.22 5.36 -10.11
N ALA A 103 11.35 6.05 -10.29
CA ALA A 103 12.68 5.54 -9.98
C ALA A 103 13.33 6.22 -8.75
N LEU A 104 12.58 7.06 -8.04
CA LEU A 104 13.00 7.64 -6.76
C LEU A 104 12.58 6.75 -5.58
N SER A 105 13.45 6.71 -4.58
CA SER A 105 13.28 5.98 -3.33
C SER A 105 13.94 6.74 -2.17
N ILE A 106 13.57 6.36 -0.95
CA ILE A 106 14.24 6.82 0.26
C ILE A 106 15.43 5.91 0.55
N ASP A 107 16.56 6.54 0.80
CA ASP A 107 17.81 5.93 1.21
C ASP A 107 18.15 6.33 2.65
N HIS A 108 18.79 5.41 3.37
CA HIS A 108 19.36 5.67 4.69
C HIS A 108 20.76 6.25 4.51
N ILE A 109 21.02 7.46 5.00
CA ILE A 109 22.31 8.13 4.83
C ILE A 109 23.45 7.25 5.38
N GLU A 110 23.31 6.80 6.63
CA GLU A 110 24.25 5.91 7.33
C GLU A 110 24.08 4.41 7.01
N GLY A 111 23.31 4.08 5.95
CA GLY A 111 22.99 2.70 5.62
C GLY A 111 22.09 2.01 6.67
N GLY A 112 22.22 0.69 6.81
CA GLY A 112 21.48 -0.04 7.86
C GLY A 112 19.97 -0.24 7.62
N GLY A 113 19.45 0.08 6.43
CA GLY A 113 18.03 -0.03 6.12
C GLY A 113 17.44 -1.44 6.33
N ASN A 114 18.24 -2.50 6.19
CA ASN A 114 17.84 -3.87 6.52
C ASN A 114 17.54 -4.05 8.01
N ARG A 115 18.36 -3.47 8.90
CA ARG A 115 18.13 -3.52 10.35
C ARG A 115 16.88 -2.73 10.71
N HIS A 116 16.74 -1.53 10.14
CA HIS A 116 15.58 -0.68 10.38
C HIS A 116 14.25 -1.36 10.00
N ARG A 117 14.22 -1.98 8.81
CA ARG A 117 13.05 -2.75 8.35
C ARG A 117 12.68 -3.89 9.29
N LYS A 118 13.65 -4.53 9.94
CA LYS A 118 13.41 -5.64 10.88
C LYS A 118 12.99 -5.16 12.27
N SER A 119 13.50 -4.03 12.75
CA SER A 119 13.34 -3.61 14.15
C SER A 119 12.20 -2.62 14.40
N LYS A 120 11.89 -1.75 13.43
CA LYS A 120 10.93 -0.64 13.65
C LYS A 120 9.69 -0.72 12.76
N LEU A 121 9.75 -1.42 11.63
CA LEU A 121 8.60 -1.54 10.74
C LEU A 121 7.74 -2.74 11.15
N ARG A 122 6.46 -2.48 11.41
CA ARG A 122 5.46 -3.54 11.53
C ARG A 122 5.36 -4.28 10.18
N PRO A 123 5.09 -5.60 10.16
CA PRO A 123 5.02 -6.42 8.94
C PRO A 123 4.06 -5.92 7.83
N ALA A 124 3.18 -4.95 8.13
CA ALA A 124 2.22 -4.36 7.19
C ALA A 124 2.33 -2.83 7.04
N SER A 125 3.26 -2.17 7.72
CA SER A 125 3.42 -0.71 7.61
C SER A 125 4.37 -0.34 6.48
N SER A 126 3.94 0.55 5.59
CA SER A 126 4.85 1.16 4.61
C SER A 126 5.88 2.02 5.33
N PHE A 127 7.14 1.90 4.92
CA PHE A 127 8.23 2.75 5.41
C PHE A 127 7.91 4.25 5.27
N TYR A 128 7.21 4.65 4.21
CA TYR A 128 6.76 6.02 3.98
C TYR A 128 5.74 6.48 5.02
N THR A 129 4.83 5.60 5.43
CA THR A 129 3.85 5.89 6.48
C THR A 129 4.56 6.06 7.83
N TRP A 130 5.56 5.23 8.10
CA TRP A 130 6.39 5.35 9.30
C TRP A 130 7.14 6.69 9.33
N LEU A 131 7.79 7.09 8.24
CA LEU A 131 8.50 8.38 8.15
C LEU A 131 7.56 9.56 8.46
N LYS A 132 6.35 9.55 7.90
CA LYS A 132 5.34 10.57 8.20
C LYS A 132 4.85 10.52 9.65
N ALA A 133 4.64 9.33 10.20
CA ALA A 133 4.17 9.17 11.59
C ALA A 133 5.21 9.64 12.62
N GLU A 134 6.49 9.46 12.32
CA GLU A 134 7.62 9.94 13.14
C GLU A 134 7.97 11.42 12.85
N ASN A 135 7.10 12.16 12.17
CA ASN A 135 7.28 13.57 11.82
C ASN A 135 8.58 13.86 11.06
N TYR A 136 8.89 13.01 10.06
CA TYR A 136 10.03 13.17 9.15
C TYR A 136 11.39 13.27 9.87
N PRO A 137 11.84 12.19 10.53
CA PRO A 137 13.14 12.17 11.22
C PRO A 137 14.29 12.40 10.23
N THR A 138 15.42 12.91 10.75
CA THR A 138 16.67 13.04 9.97
C THR A 138 17.31 11.67 9.70
N GLY A 139 18.39 11.64 8.90
CA GLY A 139 19.11 10.39 8.57
C GLY A 139 18.65 9.70 7.27
N TYR A 140 17.80 10.38 6.49
CA TYR A 140 17.28 9.87 5.22
C TYR A 140 17.46 10.88 4.10
N GLN A 141 17.50 10.39 2.87
CA GLN A 141 17.64 11.20 1.66
C GLN A 141 16.87 10.59 0.49
N THR A 142 16.40 11.42 -0.45
CA THR A 142 15.81 10.95 -1.70
C THR A 142 16.90 10.67 -2.73
N LEU A 143 16.99 9.42 -3.20
CA LEU A 143 17.89 9.02 -4.28
C LEU A 143 17.12 8.35 -5.43
N CYS A 144 17.67 8.43 -6.64
CA CYS A 144 17.27 7.50 -7.70
C CYS A 144 17.88 6.12 -7.43
N MET A 145 17.24 5.07 -7.94
CA MET A 145 17.68 3.68 -7.70
C MET A 145 19.12 3.44 -8.14
N ASN A 146 19.59 4.08 -9.21
CA ASN A 146 20.98 3.95 -9.66
C ASN A 146 21.96 4.56 -8.65
N CYS A 147 21.73 5.80 -8.21
CA CYS A 147 22.57 6.43 -7.19
C CYS A 147 22.54 5.68 -5.86
N GLN A 148 21.39 5.09 -5.49
CA GLN A 148 21.27 4.27 -4.30
C GLN A 148 22.07 2.96 -4.41
N PHE A 149 22.06 2.30 -5.56
CA PHE A 149 22.88 1.11 -5.78
C PHE A 149 24.37 1.42 -5.84
N ILE A 150 24.76 2.51 -6.51
CA ILE A 150 26.14 3.00 -6.52
C ILE A 150 26.61 3.27 -5.09
N LYS A 151 25.83 4.02 -4.28
CA LYS A 151 26.15 4.26 -2.86
C LYS A 151 26.33 2.96 -2.08
N ARG A 152 25.42 1.99 -2.25
CA ARG A 152 25.51 0.69 -1.58
C ARG A 152 26.82 -0.03 -1.90
N ASP A 153 27.27 0.06 -3.15
CA ASP A 153 28.52 -0.55 -3.61
C ASP A 153 29.74 0.20 -3.08
N GLU A 154 29.78 1.53 -3.28
CA GLU A 154 30.83 2.44 -2.80
C GLU A 154 31.04 2.31 -1.27
N ASN A 155 29.96 2.18 -0.51
CA ASN A 155 29.97 2.08 0.95
C ASN A 155 30.05 0.63 1.47
N ASN A 156 30.13 -0.37 0.60
CA ASN A 156 30.11 -1.79 0.96
C ASN A 156 28.94 -2.17 1.90
N GLU A 157 27.75 -1.64 1.65
CA GLU A 157 26.53 -1.88 2.44
C GLU A 157 25.90 -3.27 2.13
N GLN A 158 26.64 -4.16 1.47
CA GLN A 158 26.17 -5.48 1.05
C GLN A 158 26.39 -6.54 2.17
N GLY A 159 25.33 -7.28 2.50
CA GLY A 159 25.44 -8.52 3.28
C GLY A 159 25.69 -8.36 4.78
N LYS A 160 26.17 -9.45 5.40
CA LYS A 160 26.43 -9.60 6.85
C LYS A 160 27.69 -8.86 7.35
N TYR A 161 28.40 -8.19 6.44
CA TYR A 161 29.67 -7.49 6.69
C TYR A 161 29.59 -5.99 6.41
N ALA A 162 28.40 -5.40 6.44
CA ALA A 162 28.24 -3.95 6.48
C ALA A 162 28.90 -3.43 7.76
N VAL A 163 30.21 -3.21 7.70
CA VAL A 163 31.02 -2.57 8.72
C VAL A 163 30.57 -1.12 8.82
N GLU A 164 30.56 -0.59 10.04
CA GLU A 164 30.29 0.84 10.21
C GLU A 164 31.30 1.63 9.36
N PRO A 165 30.88 2.75 8.75
CA PRO A 165 31.78 3.59 7.97
C PRO A 165 33.03 3.89 8.81
N ILE A 166 34.22 3.72 8.22
CA ILE A 166 35.48 4.06 8.90
C ILE A 166 35.44 5.55 9.21
N ASP A 167 35.47 5.90 10.49
CA ASP A 167 35.59 7.27 10.95
C ASP A 167 37.02 7.77 10.73
N TRP A 168 37.27 8.32 9.53
CA TRP A 168 38.55 8.88 9.14
C TRP A 168 38.99 10.08 10.00
N GLN A 169 38.12 10.65 10.84
CA GLN A 169 38.51 11.70 11.78
C GLN A 169 39.15 11.14 13.06
N ASN A 170 39.06 9.83 13.30
CA ASN A 170 39.54 9.15 14.51
C ASN A 170 40.51 7.98 14.23
N VAL A 171 40.96 7.78 12.99
CA VAL A 171 42.06 6.85 12.69
C VAL A 171 43.37 7.53 13.06
N LYS A 172 44.01 7.04 14.14
CA LYS A 172 45.35 7.47 14.60
C LYS A 172 46.44 7.25 13.56
#